data_AF-A0A2P6WF29-F1
#
_entry.id   AF-A0A2P6WF29-F1
#
_cell.length_a   1.000
_cell.length_b   1.000
_cell.length_c   1.000
_cell.angle_alpha   90.00
_cell.angle_beta   90.00
_cell.angle_gamma   90.00
#
_symmetry.space_group_name_H-M   'P 1'
#
loop_
_entity.id
_entity.type
_entity.pdbx_description
1 polymer ?
#
loop_
_entity_poly.entity_id
_entity_poly.type
_entity_poly.pdbx_seq_one_letter_code
_entity_poly.pdbx_strand_id
1 'polypeptide(L)'
;MNTNQGHENGDERYPSVAYDKSDLSARGILIFFIVLAVGAVVIHVGVLVLYLGLTKIVEKHETELSPLAPKVAVPRFSILSNITNVNIQQFPEPRLESDATANMTKFLNEETAALTAAPWQDSQGNVHLPIDQAIKIVATRLPTRANSVAPPIYPGAGRAYANQNAPQETAAQQMEAGRNGAENPPAGK
;
A
#
# COMPACT_ATOMS: atom_id res chain seq x y z
N MET A 1 -63.88 -54.21 -10.29
CA MET A 1 -62.54 -54.84 -10.33
C MET A 1 -61.66 -54.01 -11.26
N ASN A 2 -60.56 -53.48 -10.73
CA ASN A 2 -59.70 -52.50 -11.39
C ASN A 2 -58.73 -53.17 -12.38
N THR A 3 -58.57 -52.60 -13.57
CA THR A 3 -57.52 -52.95 -14.53
C THR A 3 -56.21 -52.28 -14.11
N ASN A 4 -55.30 -53.06 -13.54
CA ASN A 4 -53.97 -52.61 -13.15
C ASN A 4 -53.06 -52.60 -14.39
N GLN A 5 -52.82 -51.43 -14.98
CA GLN A 5 -51.78 -51.25 -15.99
C GLN A 5 -50.44 -51.11 -15.28
N GLY A 6 -49.66 -52.19 -15.26
CA GLY A 6 -48.28 -52.17 -14.82
C GLY A 6 -47.44 -51.45 -15.86
N HIS A 7 -46.99 -50.23 -15.56
CA HIS A 7 -45.88 -49.60 -16.26
C HIS A 7 -44.59 -50.35 -15.89
N GLU A 8 -44.18 -51.29 -16.73
CA GLU A 8 -42.84 -51.84 -16.68
C GLU A 8 -41.85 -50.75 -17.11
N ASN A 9 -41.19 -50.13 -16.14
CA ASN A 9 -40.03 -49.28 -16.36
C ASN A 9 -38.88 -50.18 -16.82
N GLY A 10 -38.80 -50.45 -18.12
CA GLY A 10 -37.64 -51.07 -18.73
C GLY A 10 -36.45 -50.12 -18.64
N ASP A 11 -35.44 -50.51 -17.87
CA ASP A 11 -34.11 -49.89 -17.90
C ASP A 11 -33.60 -49.86 -19.34
N GLU A 12 -33.62 -48.69 -19.98
CA GLU A 12 -32.97 -48.44 -21.27
C GLU A 12 -31.45 -48.55 -21.10
N ARG A 13 -30.93 -49.78 -21.09
CA ARG A 13 -29.49 -50.03 -21.19
C ARG A 13 -29.07 -49.85 -22.65
N TYR A 14 -28.55 -48.68 -22.99
CA TYR A 14 -27.90 -48.41 -24.26
C TYR A 14 -26.73 -49.40 -24.47
N PRO A 15 -26.80 -50.35 -25.42
CA PRO A 15 -25.76 -51.35 -25.62
C PRO A 15 -24.49 -50.79 -26.29
N SER A 16 -24.52 -49.52 -26.70
CA SER A 16 -23.50 -48.88 -27.52
C SER A 16 -22.44 -48.09 -26.76
N VAL A 17 -22.52 -47.99 -25.43
CA VAL A 17 -21.41 -47.45 -24.62
C VAL A 17 -20.52 -48.60 -24.16
N ALA A 18 -19.91 -49.29 -25.13
CA ALA A 18 -18.85 -50.24 -24.83
C ALA A 18 -17.61 -49.44 -24.40
N TYR A 19 -17.12 -49.72 -23.19
CA TYR A 19 -15.90 -49.12 -22.67
C TYR A 19 -14.74 -49.50 -23.59
N ASP A 20 -14.22 -48.53 -24.36
CA ASP A 20 -13.12 -48.79 -25.29
C ASP A 20 -11.85 -49.07 -24.49
N LYS A 21 -11.44 -50.34 -24.46
CA LYS A 21 -10.22 -50.79 -23.78
C LYS A 21 -8.95 -50.39 -24.53
N SER A 22 -9.08 -49.78 -25.71
CA SER A 22 -7.97 -49.40 -26.58
C SER A 22 -7.32 -48.09 -26.14
N ASP A 23 -8.07 -47.17 -25.54
CA ASP A 23 -7.58 -45.82 -25.22
C ASP A 23 -6.74 -45.75 -23.93
N LEU A 24 -6.82 -46.76 -23.07
CA LEU A 24 -6.03 -46.81 -21.83
C LEU A 24 -5.45 -48.21 -21.58
N SER A 25 -4.30 -48.48 -22.19
CA SER A 25 -3.53 -49.68 -21.86
C SER A 25 -3.00 -49.58 -20.43
N ALA A 26 -3.47 -50.47 -19.53
CA ALA A 26 -2.99 -50.59 -18.15
C ALA A 26 -1.45 -50.73 -18.06
N ARG A 27 -0.83 -51.28 -19.12
CA ARG A 27 0.62 -51.40 -19.24
C ARG A 27 1.30 -50.05 -19.49
N GLY A 28 0.70 -49.18 -20.31
CA GLY A 28 1.23 -47.84 -20.60
C GLY A 28 1.26 -46.95 -19.36
N ILE A 29 0.17 -46.95 -18.58
CA ILE A 29 0.10 -46.20 -17.32
C ILE A 29 1.09 -46.74 -16.27
N LEU A 30 1.29 -48.06 -16.19
CA LEU A 30 2.28 -48.65 -15.28
C LEU A 30 3.71 -48.24 -15.67
N ILE A 31 4.06 -48.29 -16.95
CA ILE A 31 5.37 -47.84 -17.45
C ILE A 31 5.57 -46.35 -17.16
N PHE A 32 4.54 -45.53 -17.37
CA PHE A 32 4.58 -44.10 -17.05
C PHE A 32 4.93 -43.86 -15.58
N PHE A 33 4.28 -44.56 -14.65
CA PHE A 33 4.61 -44.43 -13.22
C PHE A 33 6.02 -44.90 -12.87
N ILE A 34 6.51 -45.96 -13.52
CA ILE A 34 7.89 -46.42 -13.31
C ILE A 34 8.88 -45.36 -13.76
N VAL A 35 8.70 -44.81 -14.97
CA VAL A 35 9.58 -43.74 -15.50
C VAL A 35 9.52 -42.50 -14.61
N LEU A 36 8.32 -42.13 -14.16
CA LEU A 36 8.11 -40.99 -13.26
C LEU A 36 8.81 -41.21 -11.91
N ALA A 37 8.69 -42.40 -11.31
CA ALA A 37 9.33 -42.74 -10.05
C ALA A 37 10.86 -42.72 -10.20
N VAL A 38 11.40 -43.30 -11.29
CA VAL A 38 12.84 -43.27 -11.56
C VAL A 38 13.33 -41.83 -11.75
N GLY A 39 12.59 -41.00 -12.49
CA GLY A 39 12.91 -39.57 -12.66
C GLY A 39 12.95 -38.81 -11.35
N ALA A 40 11.99 -39.06 -10.45
CA ALA A 40 11.96 -38.46 -9.12
C ALA A 40 13.18 -38.88 -8.28
N VAL A 41 13.56 -40.17 -8.32
CA VAL A 41 14.76 -40.67 -7.63
C VAL A 41 16.04 -40.02 -8.18
N VAL A 42 16.17 -39.90 -9.51
CA VAL A 42 17.34 -39.27 -10.14
C VAL A 42 17.46 -37.80 -9.74
N ILE A 43 16.37 -37.04 -9.78
CA ILE A 43 16.36 -35.63 -9.36
C ILE A 43 16.72 -35.52 -7.87
N HIS A 44 16.14 -36.38 -7.02
CA HIS A 44 16.42 -36.38 -5.58
C HIS A 44 17.89 -36.65 -5.28
N VAL A 45 18.48 -37.67 -5.92
CA VAL A 45 19.91 -37.97 -5.79
C VAL A 45 20.76 -36.83 -6.33
N GLY A 46 20.39 -36.21 -7.45
CA GLY A 46 21.09 -35.06 -8.01
C GLY A 46 21.14 -33.87 -7.04
N VAL A 47 20.00 -33.52 -6.43
CA VAL A 47 19.93 -32.47 -5.40
C VAL A 47 20.73 -32.85 -4.15
N LEU A 48 20.68 -34.12 -3.72
CA LEU A 48 21.45 -34.62 -2.58
C LEU A 48 22.97 -34.49 -2.82
N VAL A 49 23.44 -34.91 -3.99
CA VAL A 49 24.86 -34.80 -4.37
C VAL A 49 25.29 -33.34 -4.45
N LEU A 50 24.47 -32.48 -5.05
CA LEU A 50 24.75 -31.04 -5.10
C LEU A 50 24.84 -30.44 -3.70
N TYR A 51 23.87 -30.75 -2.83
CA TYR A 51 23.86 -30.28 -1.45
C TYR A 51 25.09 -30.75 -0.67
N LEU A 52 25.44 -32.03 -0.75
CA LEU A 52 26.64 -32.59 -0.10
C LEU A 52 27.94 -32.03 -0.68
N GLY A 53 27.96 -31.73 -1.99
CA GLY A 53 29.11 -31.11 -2.65
C GLY A 53 29.32 -29.67 -2.18
N LEU A 54 28.25 -28.87 -2.16
CA LEU A 54 28.29 -27.48 -1.72
C LEU A 54 28.67 -27.37 -0.24
N THR A 55 28.12 -28.21 0.64
CA THR A 55 28.49 -28.20 2.06
C THR A 55 29.97 -28.56 2.28
N LYS A 56 30.51 -29.54 1.53
CA LYS A 56 31.94 -29.87 1.57
C LYS A 56 32.85 -28.77 1.03
N ILE A 57 32.38 -27.97 0.07
CA ILE A 57 33.15 -26.83 -0.46
C ILE A 57 33.14 -25.69 0.56
N VAL A 58 31.99 -25.39 1.17
CA VAL A 58 31.87 -24.40 2.23
C VAL A 58 32.74 -24.79 3.42
N GLU A 59 32.66 -26.04 3.91
CA GLU A 59 33.49 -26.52 5.04
C GLU A 59 35.00 -26.41 4.78
N LYS A 60 35.45 -26.48 3.52
CA LYS A 60 36.87 -26.31 3.15
C LYS A 60 37.30 -24.84 3.04
N HIS A 61 36.36 -23.91 2.88
CA HIS A 61 36.64 -22.49 2.63
C HIS A 61 36.19 -21.57 3.76
N GLU A 62 35.40 -22.06 4.70
CA GLU A 62 35.18 -21.42 6.00
C GLU A 62 36.51 -21.48 6.77
N THR A 63 37.26 -20.39 6.73
CA THR A 63 38.44 -20.21 7.60
C THR A 63 37.90 -20.20 9.01
N GLU A 64 38.25 -21.20 9.83
CA GLU A 64 37.77 -21.33 11.21
C GLU A 64 37.89 -19.99 11.94
N LEU A 65 36.77 -19.30 12.12
CA LEU A 65 36.67 -18.14 12.99
C LEU A 65 36.74 -18.65 14.43
N SER A 66 37.97 -18.85 14.88
CA SER A 66 38.38 -19.21 16.25
C SER A 66 38.36 -20.71 16.60
N PRO A 67 39.53 -21.31 16.95
CA PRO A 67 39.67 -22.72 17.33
C PRO A 67 39.05 -23.10 18.69
N LEU A 68 38.28 -22.20 19.32
CA LEU A 68 37.60 -22.43 20.60
C LEU A 68 36.10 -22.16 20.56
N ALA A 69 35.50 -21.89 19.38
CA ALA A 69 34.07 -21.70 19.29
C ALA A 69 33.35 -23.03 19.61
N PRO A 70 32.61 -23.16 20.72
CA PRO A 70 31.85 -24.37 20.98
C PRO A 70 30.86 -24.56 19.82
N LYS A 71 30.78 -25.78 19.27
CA LYS A 71 29.69 -26.18 18.36
C LYS A 71 28.39 -26.11 19.15
N VAL A 72 27.83 -24.92 19.29
CA VAL A 72 26.49 -24.73 19.82
C VAL A 72 25.56 -25.28 18.77
N ALA A 73 24.85 -26.36 19.12
CA ALA A 73 23.78 -26.89 18.31
C ALA A 73 22.78 -25.76 18.06
N VAL A 74 22.77 -25.22 16.85
CA VAL A 74 21.86 -24.14 16.48
C VAL A 74 20.44 -24.72 16.55
N PRO A 75 19.58 -24.28 17.48
CA PRO A 75 18.18 -24.67 17.45
C PRO A 75 17.62 -24.23 16.10
N ARG A 76 16.85 -25.08 15.44
CA ARG A 76 16.12 -24.72 14.22
C ARG A 76 15.05 -23.70 14.61
N PHE A 77 15.44 -22.43 14.68
CA PHE A 77 14.50 -21.34 14.93
C PHE A 77 13.61 -21.15 13.71
N SER A 78 12.33 -20.94 14.00
CA SER A 78 11.30 -20.65 13.01
C SER A 78 11.70 -19.44 12.17
N ILE A 79 11.28 -19.46 10.91
CA ILE A 79 11.44 -18.44 9.86
C ILE A 79 10.90 -17.04 10.19
N LEU A 80 10.66 -16.72 11.46
CA LEU A 80 10.21 -15.42 11.96
C LEU A 80 11.15 -14.81 13.01
N SER A 81 12.27 -15.43 13.35
CA SER A 81 13.22 -14.90 14.34
C SER A 81 14.34 -14.06 13.73
N ASN A 82 14.01 -13.09 12.87
CA ASN A 82 14.92 -11.97 12.55
C ASN A 82 14.78 -10.88 13.64
N ILE A 83 15.05 -11.26 14.89
CA ILE A 83 15.04 -10.39 16.07
C ILE A 83 16.27 -10.61 16.94
N THR A 84 17.32 -11.20 16.38
CA THR A 84 18.63 -11.02 17.00
C THR A 84 19.01 -9.57 16.69
N ASN A 85 19.09 -8.72 17.71
CA ASN A 85 19.65 -7.37 17.59
C ASN A 85 21.06 -7.51 17.01
N VAL A 86 21.19 -7.46 15.68
CA VAL A 86 22.49 -7.43 15.01
C VAL A 86 23.13 -6.14 15.47
N ASN A 87 24.28 -6.26 16.11
CA ASN A 87 25.01 -5.08 16.55
C ASN A 87 25.51 -4.33 15.31
N ILE A 88 24.72 -3.38 14.84
CA ILE A 88 25.05 -2.53 13.71
C ILE A 88 26.32 -1.71 13.97
N GLN A 89 26.83 -1.66 15.21
CA GLN A 89 28.11 -1.07 15.59
C GLN A 89 29.35 -1.87 15.15
N GLN A 90 29.19 -3.04 14.53
CA GLN A 90 30.30 -3.84 14.02
C GLN A 90 30.63 -3.57 12.53
N PHE A 91 29.72 -2.94 11.77
CA PHE A 91 29.96 -2.69 10.34
C PHE A 91 30.91 -1.51 10.12
N PRO A 92 31.90 -1.59 9.20
CA PRO A 92 32.72 -0.43 8.85
C PRO A 92 31.88 0.69 8.22
N GLU A 93 32.33 1.94 8.34
CA GLU A 93 31.65 3.09 7.73
C GLU A 93 31.85 3.12 6.20
N PRO A 94 30.87 3.62 5.41
CA PRO A 94 29.62 4.28 5.81
C PRO A 94 28.48 3.29 6.09
N ARG A 95 27.64 3.62 7.08
CA ARG A 95 26.53 2.77 7.51
C ARG A 95 25.19 3.26 7.01
N LEU A 96 24.22 2.35 7.01
CA LEU A 96 22.81 2.71 6.92
C LEU A 96 22.41 3.53 8.16
N GLU A 97 21.59 4.55 7.93
CA GLU A 97 21.01 5.38 8.96
C GLU A 97 20.21 4.52 9.96
N SER A 98 20.56 4.62 11.25
CA SER A 98 19.99 3.75 12.29
C SER A 98 18.62 4.22 12.79
N ASP A 99 18.35 5.52 12.73
CA ASP A 99 17.12 6.13 13.22
C ASP A 99 16.69 7.30 12.33
N ALA A 100 16.10 6.96 11.18
CA ALA A 100 15.60 7.94 10.22
C ALA A 100 14.48 8.81 10.81
N THR A 101 13.69 8.29 11.75
CA THR A 101 12.58 9.02 12.37
C THR A 101 13.11 10.13 13.28
N ALA A 102 14.09 9.82 14.14
CA ALA A 102 14.69 10.81 15.01
C ALA A 102 15.44 11.88 14.21
N ASN A 103 16.16 11.49 13.15
CA ASN A 103 16.85 12.42 12.28
C ASN A 103 15.88 13.32 11.50
N MET A 104 14.80 12.77 10.94
CA MET A 104 13.77 13.58 10.28
C MET A 104 13.11 14.55 11.26
N THR A 105 12.79 14.10 12.47
CA THR A 105 12.22 14.96 13.52
C THR A 105 13.15 16.10 13.89
N LYS A 106 14.45 15.80 14.06
CA LYS A 106 15.47 16.81 14.33
C LYS A 106 15.56 17.83 13.20
N PHE A 107 15.59 17.38 11.95
CA PHE A 107 15.60 18.26 10.78
C PHE A 107 14.39 19.20 10.75
N LEU A 108 13.18 18.66 10.97
CA LEU A 108 11.96 19.47 11.01
C LEU A 108 12.00 20.53 12.12
N ASN A 109 12.55 20.19 13.29
CA ASN A 109 12.67 21.14 14.40
C ASN A 109 13.68 22.25 14.09
N GLU A 110 14.82 21.91 13.49
CA GLU A 110 15.84 22.88 13.08
C GLU A 110 15.30 23.84 12.01
N GLU A 111 14.61 23.31 11.00
CA GLU A 111 14.00 24.12 9.94
C GLU A 111 12.90 25.03 10.50
N THR A 112 12.02 24.49 11.36
CA THR A 112 10.96 25.29 12.00
C THR A 112 11.55 26.41 12.85
N ALA A 113 12.60 26.13 13.61
CA ALA A 113 13.30 27.13 14.41
C ALA A 113 13.93 28.22 13.53
N ALA A 114 14.54 27.83 12.40
CA ALA A 114 15.11 28.78 11.44
C ALA A 114 14.03 29.67 10.80
N LEU A 115 12.88 29.12 10.42
CA LEU A 115 11.78 29.84 9.77
C LEU A 115 10.99 30.76 10.71
N THR A 116 10.97 30.45 12.01
CA THR A 116 10.24 31.21 13.04
C THR A 116 11.13 32.10 13.89
N ALA A 117 12.45 32.10 13.62
CA ALA A 117 13.43 32.89 14.35
C ALA A 117 13.09 34.39 14.31
N ALA A 118 13.58 35.12 15.31
CA ALA A 118 13.42 36.57 15.36
C ALA A 118 14.01 37.22 14.10
N PRO A 119 13.42 38.33 13.60
CA PRO A 119 13.92 39.01 12.42
C PRO A 119 15.37 39.49 12.59
N TRP A 120 16.19 39.30 11.57
CA TRP A 120 17.57 39.79 11.54
C TRP A 120 17.97 40.20 10.12
N GLN A 121 19.05 40.96 9.99
CA GLN A 121 19.59 41.41 8.71
C GLN A 121 21.08 41.07 8.63
N ASP A 122 21.52 40.49 7.51
CA ASP A 122 22.95 40.27 7.29
C ASP A 122 23.68 41.52 6.78
N SER A 123 25.01 41.47 6.81
CA SER A 123 25.88 42.50 6.23
C SER A 123 25.73 42.70 4.72
N GLN A 124 25.10 41.76 4.00
CA GLN A 124 24.87 41.83 2.56
C GLN A 124 23.51 42.47 2.23
N GLY A 125 22.71 42.80 3.25
CA GLY A 125 21.41 43.45 3.14
C GLY A 125 20.22 42.49 3.06
N ASN A 126 20.41 41.17 3.15
CA ASN A 126 19.31 40.21 3.20
C ASN A 126 18.63 40.27 4.56
N VAL A 127 17.29 40.30 4.57
CA VAL A 127 16.47 40.36 5.77
C VAL A 127 15.79 39.01 5.97
N HIS A 128 16.06 38.37 7.10
CA HIS A 128 15.28 37.24 7.58
C HIS A 128 13.98 37.75 8.21
N LEU A 129 12.85 37.27 7.71
CA LEU A 129 11.52 37.54 8.24
C LEU A 129 10.90 36.24 8.74
N PRO A 130 10.32 36.20 9.96
CA PRO A 130 9.56 35.05 10.41
C PRO A 130 8.48 34.70 9.39
N ILE A 131 8.30 33.40 9.13
CA ILE A 131 7.42 32.92 8.06
C ILE A 131 5.98 33.45 8.18
N ASP A 132 5.46 33.60 9.40
CA ASP A 132 4.12 34.16 9.64
C ASP A 132 3.98 35.60 9.15
N GLN A 133 5.05 36.40 9.28
CA GLN A 133 5.08 37.78 8.81
C GLN A 133 5.27 37.84 7.30
N ALA A 134 6.14 36.99 6.76
CA ALA A 134 6.37 36.88 5.33
C ALA A 134 5.06 36.53 4.58
N ILE A 135 4.29 35.55 5.08
CA ILE A 135 2.99 35.17 4.51
C ILE A 135 2.04 36.36 4.49
N LYS A 136 1.95 37.16 5.57
CA LYS A 136 1.07 38.34 5.64
C LYS A 136 1.46 39.42 4.62
N ILE A 137 2.76 39.69 4.48
CA ILE A 137 3.29 40.66 3.52
C ILE A 137 2.99 40.22 2.09
N VAL A 138 3.23 38.95 1.78
CA VAL A 138 2.93 38.37 0.46
C VAL A 138 1.44 38.42 0.18
N ALA A 139 0.58 38.04 1.14
CA ALA A 139 -0.87 38.07 0.99
C ALA A 139 -1.40 39.48 0.67
N THR A 140 -0.82 40.52 1.28
CA THR A 140 -1.21 41.92 1.01
C THR A 140 -0.72 42.41 -0.36
N ARG A 141 0.37 41.84 -0.86
CA ARG A 141 1.00 42.22 -2.14
C ARG A 141 0.66 41.27 -3.28
N LEU A 142 -0.34 40.41 -3.11
CA LEU A 142 -0.83 39.59 -4.22
C LEU A 142 -1.29 40.52 -5.35
N PRO A 143 -0.84 40.30 -6.59
CA PRO A 143 -1.37 41.01 -7.74
C PRO A 143 -2.87 40.73 -7.84
N THR A 144 -3.71 41.69 -7.44
CA THR A 144 -5.11 41.66 -7.82
C THR A 144 -5.13 41.84 -9.34
N ARG A 145 -5.65 40.85 -10.08
CA ARG A 145 -5.94 41.09 -11.50
C ARG A 145 -7.00 42.19 -11.55
N ALA A 146 -6.58 43.43 -11.78
CA ALA A 146 -7.48 44.46 -12.25
C ALA A 146 -8.03 43.96 -13.58
N ASN A 147 -9.33 43.68 -13.62
CA ASN A 147 -10.09 43.08 -14.72
C ASN A 147 -10.04 41.54 -14.76
N SER A 148 -10.84 40.93 -13.88
CA SER A 148 -11.50 39.66 -14.20
C SER A 148 -12.39 39.88 -15.43
N VAL A 149 -11.84 39.77 -16.64
CA VAL A 149 -12.66 39.55 -17.83
C VAL A 149 -13.34 38.21 -17.62
N ALA A 150 -14.67 38.21 -17.59
CA ALA A 150 -15.46 36.99 -17.47
C ALA A 150 -14.97 35.96 -18.52
N PRO A 151 -14.80 34.69 -18.14
CA PRO A 151 -14.37 33.68 -19.09
C PRO A 151 -15.36 33.62 -20.26
N PRO A 152 -14.89 33.54 -21.52
CA PRO A 152 -15.78 33.47 -22.68
C PRO A 152 -16.71 32.26 -22.53
N ILE A 153 -18.02 32.51 -22.63
CA ILE A 153 -19.01 31.44 -22.66
C ILE A 153 -18.90 30.75 -24.02
N TYR A 154 -18.26 29.59 -24.04
CA TYR A 154 -18.27 28.70 -25.20
C TYR A 154 -19.63 27.98 -25.29
N PRO A 155 -20.31 27.97 -26.45
CA PRO A 155 -21.49 27.16 -26.65
C PRO A 155 -21.07 25.68 -26.60
N GLY A 156 -21.38 25.02 -25.49
CA GLY A 156 -20.91 23.67 -25.17
C GLY A 156 -20.41 23.49 -23.73
N ALA A 157 -20.16 24.58 -22.99
CA ALA A 157 -19.89 24.53 -21.55
C ALA A 157 -21.16 24.33 -20.72
N GLY A 158 -21.95 23.31 -21.08
CA GLY A 158 -23.08 22.84 -20.32
C GLY A 158 -22.63 21.89 -19.21
N ARG A 159 -21.83 22.38 -18.26
CA ARG A 159 -21.84 21.91 -16.86
C ARG A 159 -21.44 23.09 -15.99
N ALA A 160 -22.47 23.76 -15.46
CA ALA A 160 -22.31 24.59 -14.30
C ALA A 160 -21.61 23.73 -13.22
N TYR A 161 -20.37 24.07 -12.88
CA TYR A 161 -19.87 23.75 -11.55
C TYR A 161 -20.71 24.59 -10.60
N ALA A 162 -21.88 24.06 -10.24
CA ALA A 162 -22.62 24.52 -9.09
C ALA A 162 -21.68 24.35 -7.91
N ASN A 163 -21.03 25.43 -7.52
CA ASN A 163 -20.30 25.53 -6.29
C ASN A 163 -21.37 25.40 -5.18
N GLN A 164 -21.61 24.18 -4.71
CA GLN A 164 -22.57 23.88 -3.65
C GLN A 164 -22.16 24.47 -2.29
N ASN A 165 -21.04 25.20 -2.22
CA ASN A 165 -20.53 25.80 -0.99
C ASN A 165 -20.54 27.33 -1.04
N ALA A 166 -21.57 27.94 -1.66
CA ALA A 166 -21.94 29.30 -1.29
C ALA A 166 -22.56 29.23 0.13
N PRO A 167 -22.06 30.00 1.11
CA PRO A 167 -22.72 30.15 2.40
C PRO A 167 -24.18 30.56 2.16
N GLN A 168 -25.12 29.81 2.71
CA GLN A 168 -26.54 30.15 2.72
C GLN A 168 -26.77 31.41 3.58
N GLU A 169 -26.45 32.60 3.08
CA GLU A 169 -26.82 33.86 3.73
C GLU A 169 -28.25 34.30 3.41
N THR A 170 -28.95 33.64 2.48
CA THR A 170 -30.31 34.05 2.05
C THR A 170 -31.47 33.34 2.76
N ALA A 171 -31.22 32.31 3.57
CA ALA A 171 -32.29 31.67 4.35
C ALA A 171 -32.55 32.36 5.70
N ALA A 172 -31.57 33.07 6.27
CA ALA A 172 -31.74 33.81 7.52
C ALA A 172 -32.41 35.18 7.33
N GLN A 173 -32.20 35.86 6.19
CA GLN A 173 -32.79 37.19 5.96
C GLN A 173 -34.27 37.17 5.53
N GLN A 174 -34.80 36.06 5.00
CA GLN A 174 -36.23 35.96 4.68
C GLN A 174 -37.11 35.60 5.89
N MET A 175 -36.54 35.07 6.98
CA MET A 175 -37.30 34.83 8.21
C MET A 175 -37.40 36.08 9.12
N GLU A 176 -36.60 37.11 8.87
CA GLU A 176 -36.62 38.35 9.65
C GLU A 176 -37.37 39.50 8.96
N ALA A 177 -37.47 39.47 7.62
CA ALA A 177 -38.28 40.43 6.86
C ALA A 177 -39.80 40.17 6.92
N GLY A 178 -40.23 38.97 7.33
CA GLY A 178 -41.64 38.62 7.52
C GLY A 178 -42.23 39.00 8.89
N ARG A 179 -41.41 39.43 9.85
CA ARG A 179 -41.84 39.72 11.23
C ARG A 179 -42.09 41.20 11.52
N ASN A 180 -41.56 42.11 10.69
CA ASN A 180 -41.60 43.55 10.95
C ASN A 180 -42.71 44.30 10.16
N GLY A 181 -43.68 43.58 9.61
CA GLY A 181 -44.72 44.12 8.73
C GLY A 181 -46.07 44.47 9.38
N ALA A 182 -46.22 44.36 10.71
CA ALA A 182 -47.50 44.66 11.36
C ALA A 182 -47.31 45.51 12.63
N GLU A 183 -47.79 46.74 12.51
CA GLU A 183 -48.42 47.54 13.57
C GLU A 183 -47.53 48.31 14.56
N ASN A 184 -47.38 49.61 14.25
CA ASN A 184 -47.27 50.70 15.21
C ASN A 184 -47.97 51.92 14.57
N PRO A 185 -48.59 52.87 15.30
CA PRO A 185 -49.33 52.87 16.58
C PRO A 185 -50.74 53.54 16.36
N PRO A 186 -51.52 54.00 17.37
CA PRO A 186 -51.23 55.23 18.13
C PRO A 186 -51.42 55.04 19.65
N ALA A 187 -50.51 55.53 20.49
CA ALA A 187 -50.43 56.90 21.02
C ALA A 187 -51.53 57.27 22.02
N GLY A 188 -51.11 57.65 23.23
CA GLY A 188 -51.72 58.78 23.91
C GLY A 188 -52.20 58.55 25.35
N LYS A 189 -51.33 59.03 26.26
CA LYS A 189 -51.58 59.51 27.64
C LYS A 189 -51.72 58.49 28.75
#